data_AF-A0A452XC11-F1
#
_entry.id   AF-A0A452XC11-F1
#
_cell.length_a   1.000
_cell.length_b   1.000
_cell.length_c   1.000
_cell.angle_alpha   90.00
_cell.angle_beta   90.00
_cell.angle_gamma   90.00
#
_symmetry.space_group_name_H-M   'P 1'
#
loop_
_entity.id
_entity.type
_entity.pdbx_description
1 polymer ?
#
loop_
_entity_poly.entity_id
_entity_poly.type
_entity_poly.pdbx_seq_one_letter_code
_entity_poly.pdbx_strand_id
1 'polypeptide(L)'
;CPGVKQPLHGGLMRTLFLNICGFGQDGRRCQLIEYMRDEHIDIVAIQETMQTDFTLAELEHLSTHLFAWHWLPSSGIAGHSGGILLGVKDATFEVGSMDRGEFFVSMEIFERALNF
;
A
#
# COMPACT_ATOMS: atom_id res chain seq x y z
N CYS A 1 -38.51 -10.86 -18.47
CA CYS A 1 -37.13 -10.62 -18.95
C CYS A 1 -36.19 -11.21 -17.92
N PRO A 2 -35.25 -12.10 -18.29
CA PRO A 2 -34.34 -12.70 -17.32
C PRO A 2 -33.52 -11.58 -16.69
N GLY A 3 -33.53 -11.54 -15.36
CA GLY A 3 -32.95 -10.47 -14.56
C GLY A 3 -31.49 -10.26 -14.91
N VAL A 4 -31.13 -8.99 -15.05
CA VAL A 4 -29.74 -8.55 -14.95
C VAL A 4 -29.22 -9.12 -13.64
N LYS A 5 -28.40 -10.17 -13.72
CA LYS A 5 -27.65 -10.64 -12.57
C LYS A 5 -26.72 -9.50 -12.21
N GLN A 6 -26.99 -8.80 -11.11
CA GLN A 6 -25.99 -7.97 -10.46
C GLN A 6 -24.75 -8.85 -10.25
N PRO A 7 -23.54 -8.38 -10.58
CA PRO A 7 -22.35 -9.14 -10.27
C PRO A 7 -22.34 -9.40 -8.76
N LEU A 8 -22.10 -10.67 -8.38
CA LEU A 8 -21.84 -11.06 -6.99
C LEU A 8 -20.79 -10.09 -6.46
N HIS A 9 -21.09 -9.38 -5.37
CA HIS A 9 -20.32 -8.24 -4.87
C HIS A 9 -18.81 -8.54 -4.75
N GLY A 10 -18.03 -8.21 -5.79
CA GLY A 10 -16.64 -7.80 -5.62
C GLY A 10 -16.67 -6.48 -4.84
N GLY A 11 -15.94 -6.42 -3.72
CA GLY A 11 -15.89 -5.22 -2.89
C GLY A 11 -15.38 -4.01 -3.68
N LEU A 12 -15.75 -2.79 -3.27
CA LEU A 12 -15.15 -1.58 -3.83
C LEU A 12 -13.66 -1.56 -3.48
N MET A 13 -12.78 -1.70 -4.48
CA MET A 13 -11.34 -1.53 -4.33
C MET A 13 -11.01 -0.09 -3.94
N ARG A 14 -10.32 0.12 -2.82
CA ARG A 14 -9.92 1.45 -2.36
C ARG A 14 -8.40 1.60 -2.34
N THR A 15 -7.92 2.65 -3.01
CA THR A 15 -6.49 2.98 -3.08
C THR A 15 -6.21 4.34 -2.45
N LEU A 16 -5.22 4.39 -1.57
CA LEU A 16 -4.69 5.62 -0.97
C LEU A 16 -3.38 6.02 -1.66
N PHE A 17 -3.33 7.23 -2.24
CA PHE A 17 -2.10 7.87 -2.67
C PHE A 17 -1.82 9.07 -1.76
N LEU A 18 -0.70 9.06 -1.05
CA LEU A 18 -0.38 10.09 -0.06
C LEU A 18 1.09 10.47 -0.12
N ASN A 19 1.39 11.77 -0.21
CA ASN A 19 2.71 12.27 0.12
C ASN A 19 2.77 12.52 1.63
N ILE A 20 3.55 11.71 2.37
CA ILE A 20 3.60 11.80 3.84
C ILE A 20 4.63 12.83 4.31
N CYS A 21 5.52 13.31 3.45
CA CYS A 21 6.59 14.28 3.74
C CYS A 21 7.53 13.88 4.90
N GLY A 22 7.74 12.59 5.12
CA GLY A 22 8.53 12.04 6.22
C GLY A 22 7.74 11.07 7.08
N PHE A 23 8.20 9.82 7.07
CA PHE A 23 7.54 8.71 7.75
C PHE A 23 7.91 8.63 9.24
N GLY A 24 9.03 9.22 9.70
CA GLY A 24 9.53 9.05 11.08
C GLY A 24 8.80 9.81 12.21
N GLN A 25 7.70 10.50 11.93
CA GLN A 25 6.92 11.20 12.97
C GLN A 25 5.68 10.38 13.37
N ASP A 26 5.60 10.02 14.66
CA ASP A 26 4.53 9.18 15.22
C ASP A 26 3.13 9.66 14.87
N GLY A 27 2.87 10.98 14.95
CA GLY A 27 1.54 11.53 14.65
C GLY A 27 1.08 11.28 13.21
N ARG A 28 1.99 11.34 12.23
CA ARG A 28 1.67 11.07 10.82
C ARG A 28 1.46 9.58 10.57
N ARG A 29 2.25 8.72 11.22
CA ARG A 29 2.06 7.26 11.17
C ARG A 29 0.71 6.88 11.78
N CYS A 30 0.35 7.43 12.94
CA CYS A 30 -0.95 7.17 13.57
C CYS A 30 -2.12 7.57 12.66
N GLN A 31 -2.07 8.77 12.07
CA GLN A 31 -3.10 9.21 11.12
C GLN A 31 -3.20 8.29 9.90
N LEU A 32 -2.08 7.82 9.36
CA LEU A 32 -2.07 6.84 8.26
C LEU A 32 -2.74 5.54 8.68
N ILE A 33 -2.42 5.00 9.86
CA ILE A 33 -2.99 3.76 10.40
C ILE A 33 -4.51 3.89 10.58
N GLU A 34 -4.95 4.98 11.20
CA GLU A 34 -6.38 5.27 11.42
C GLU A 34 -7.12 5.40 10.09
N TYR A 35 -6.57 6.16 9.15
CA TYR A 35 -7.19 6.36 7.83
C TYR A 35 -7.27 5.06 7.03
N MET A 36 -6.18 4.26 7.00
CA MET A 36 -6.18 2.97 6.33
C MET A 36 -7.25 2.02 6.87
N ARG A 37 -7.48 2.04 8.19
CA ARG A 37 -8.49 1.24 8.87
C ARG A 37 -9.90 1.72 8.56
N ASP A 38 -10.17 2.99 8.80
CA ASP A 38 -11.52 3.57 8.77
C ASP A 38 -12.08 3.61 7.34
N GLU A 39 -11.23 3.88 6.35
CA GLU A 39 -11.61 3.88 4.93
C GLU A 39 -11.44 2.51 4.27
N HIS A 40 -11.09 1.46 5.02
CA HIS A 40 -10.90 0.10 4.51
C HIS A 40 -9.97 0.01 3.29
N ILE A 41 -8.84 0.72 3.33
CA ILE A 41 -7.91 0.81 2.20
C ILE A 41 -7.35 -0.57 1.84
N ASP A 42 -7.33 -0.91 0.55
CA ASP A 42 -6.78 -2.16 0.04
C ASP A 42 -5.38 -1.99 -0.56
N ILE A 43 -5.12 -0.83 -1.16
CA ILE A 43 -3.84 -0.52 -1.78
C ILE A 43 -3.37 0.83 -1.23
N VAL A 44 -2.12 0.92 -0.79
CA VAL A 44 -1.54 2.13 -0.24
C VAL A 44 -0.24 2.45 -0.95
N ALA A 45 -0.11 3.69 -1.42
CA ALA A 45 1.06 4.21 -2.11
C ALA A 45 1.48 5.53 -1.45
N ILE A 46 2.57 5.49 -0.69
CA ILE A 46 3.10 6.61 0.07
C ILE A 46 4.36 7.16 -0.61
N GLN A 47 4.41 8.46 -0.86
CA GLN A 47 5.58 9.18 -1.36
C GLN A 47 6.25 10.02 -0.27
N GLU A 48 7.51 10.38 -0.51
CA GLU A 48 8.36 11.12 0.44
C GLU A 48 8.37 10.45 1.81
N THR A 49 8.61 9.14 1.84
CA THR A 49 8.74 8.42 3.10
C THR A 49 9.97 8.88 3.88
N MET A 50 11.02 9.35 3.19
CA MET A 50 12.29 9.76 3.79
C MET A 50 12.94 8.62 4.59
N GLN A 51 12.64 7.38 4.20
CA GLN A 51 13.14 6.15 4.82
C GLN A 51 13.98 5.38 3.82
N THR A 52 15.17 4.98 4.25
CA THR A 52 16.08 4.14 3.46
C THR A 52 15.74 2.65 3.57
N ASP A 53 15.12 2.26 4.68
CA ASP A 53 14.70 0.89 4.95
C ASP A 53 13.42 0.87 5.80
N PHE A 54 12.74 -0.28 5.82
CA PHE A 54 11.58 -0.55 6.65
C PHE A 54 11.75 -1.88 7.36
N THR A 55 11.59 -1.88 8.68
CA THR A 55 11.56 -3.13 9.43
C THR A 55 10.21 -3.83 9.27
N LEU A 56 10.19 -5.16 9.39
CA LEU A 56 8.93 -5.92 9.38
C LEU A 56 7.96 -5.41 10.45
N ALA A 57 8.46 -5.13 11.66
CA ALA A 57 7.64 -4.62 12.76
C ALA A 57 7.02 -3.25 12.45
N GLU A 58 7.74 -2.34 11.77
CA GLU A 58 7.16 -1.06 11.34
C GLU A 58 6.03 -1.25 10.31
N LEU A 59 6.22 -2.17 9.36
CA LEU A 59 5.23 -2.46 8.32
C LEU A 59 3.99 -3.17 8.89
N GLU A 60 4.18 -4.13 9.78
CA GLU A 60 3.09 -4.82 10.49
C GLU A 60 2.31 -3.86 11.40
N HIS A 61 2.94 -2.79 11.89
CA HIS A 61 2.24 -1.79 12.69
C HIS A 61 1.31 -0.88 11.87
N LEU A 62 1.46 -0.82 10.54
CA LEU A 62 0.64 0.03 9.68
C LEU A 62 -0.81 -0.48 9.50
N SER A 63 -1.04 -1.78 9.68
CA SER A 63 -2.36 -2.37 9.53
C SER A 63 -2.52 -3.63 10.37
N THR A 64 -3.74 -3.89 10.84
CA THR A 64 -4.09 -5.18 11.44
C THR A 64 -4.25 -6.29 10.41
N HIS A 65 -4.31 -5.95 9.12
CA HIS A 65 -4.35 -6.91 8.01
C HIS A 65 -2.94 -7.12 7.45
N LEU A 66 -2.73 -8.28 6.84
CA LEU A 66 -1.51 -8.55 6.10
C LEU A 66 -1.50 -7.76 4.80
N PHE A 67 -0.39 -7.09 4.56
CA PHE A 67 -0.09 -6.39 3.33
C PHE A 67 1.21 -6.94 2.75
N ALA A 68 1.22 -7.15 1.44
CA ALA A 68 2.44 -7.32 0.67
C ALA A 68 3.06 -5.94 0.46
N TRP A 69 4.27 -5.74 0.97
CA TRP A 69 4.96 -4.45 0.95
C TRP A 69 6.14 -4.46 -0.03
N HIS A 70 6.32 -3.37 -0.76
CA HIS A 70 7.53 -3.09 -1.54
C HIS A 70 7.86 -1.60 -1.46
N TRP A 71 9.14 -1.25 -1.56
CA TRP A 71 9.54 0.14 -1.42
C TRP A 71 10.75 0.50 -2.29
N LEU A 72 10.79 1.77 -2.65
CA LEU A 72 11.97 2.47 -3.14
C LEU A 72 12.55 3.22 -1.95
N PRO A 73 13.80 2.93 -1.55
CA PRO A 73 14.50 3.70 -0.52
C PRO A 73 14.55 5.19 -0.84
N SER A 74 14.52 6.04 0.17
CA SER A 74 14.90 7.44 -0.01
C SER A 74 16.35 7.57 -0.47
N SER A 75 16.62 8.63 -1.23
CA SER A 75 17.94 8.93 -1.80
C SER A 75 18.45 10.30 -1.32
N GLY A 76 19.67 10.69 -1.74
CA GLY A 76 20.31 11.95 -1.34
C GLY A 76 21.17 11.87 -0.07
N ILE A 77 21.67 13.03 0.39
CA ILE A 77 22.54 13.12 1.58
C ILE A 77 21.73 12.68 2.81
N ALA A 78 22.17 11.61 3.46
CA ALA A 78 21.54 11.01 4.65
C ALA A 78 20.08 10.51 4.46
N GLY A 79 19.61 10.28 3.22
CA GLY A 79 18.28 9.70 2.98
C GLY A 79 17.11 10.66 3.19
N HIS A 80 17.33 11.97 3.10
CA HIS A 80 16.31 13.00 3.29
C HIS A 80 15.65 13.47 1.97
N SER A 81 15.48 12.60 0.97
CA SER A 81 14.70 12.96 -0.21
C SER A 81 14.04 11.73 -0.83
N GLY A 82 12.75 11.85 -1.17
CA GLY A 82 12.01 10.80 -1.86
C GLY A 82 11.72 9.60 -0.97
N GLY A 83 11.77 8.43 -1.59
CA GLY A 83 11.31 7.18 -1.00
C GLY A 83 9.81 6.96 -1.28
N ILE A 84 9.49 5.72 -1.62
CA ILE A 84 8.12 5.29 -1.96
C ILE A 84 7.83 4.01 -1.21
N LEU A 85 6.69 3.91 -0.54
CA LEU A 85 6.17 2.66 0.05
C LEU A 85 4.88 2.27 -0.67
N LEU A 86 4.83 1.05 -1.19
CA LEU A 86 3.66 0.46 -1.83
C LEU A 86 3.23 -0.78 -1.04
N GLY A 87 1.96 -0.83 -0.67
CA GLY A 87 1.35 -1.94 0.06
C GLY A 87 0.07 -2.41 -0.62
N VAL A 88 -0.12 -3.72 -0.69
CA VAL A 88 -1.33 -4.35 -1.22
C VAL A 88 -1.88 -5.34 -0.20
N LYS A 89 -3.16 -5.22 0.16
CA LYS A 89 -3.84 -6.08 1.14
C LYS A 89 -3.94 -7.51 0.60
N ASP A 90 -3.23 -8.42 1.27
CA ASP A 90 -3.08 -9.81 0.84
C ASP A 90 -4.40 -10.60 0.87
N ALA A 91 -5.34 -10.22 1.74
CA ALA A 91 -6.65 -10.87 1.80
C ALA A 91 -7.52 -10.63 0.55
N THR A 92 -7.29 -9.52 -0.17
CA THR A 92 -8.09 -9.11 -1.34
C THR A 92 -7.37 -9.43 -2.65
N PHE A 93 -6.04 -9.27 -2.66
CA PHE A 93 -5.23 -9.36 -3.87
C PHE A 93 -4.10 -10.36 -3.73
N GLU A 94 -3.84 -11.06 -4.83
CA GLU A 94 -2.62 -11.82 -5.05
C GLU A 94 -1.62 -10.94 -5.81
N VAL A 95 -0.37 -10.88 -5.33
CA VAL A 95 0.70 -10.16 -6.04
C VAL A 95 1.44 -11.14 -6.94
N GLY A 96 1.39 -10.91 -8.26
CA GLY A 96 2.08 -11.74 -9.24
C GLY A 96 3.56 -11.38 -9.37
N SER A 97 3.85 -10.09 -9.51
CA SER A 97 5.21 -9.58 -9.64
C SER A 97 5.38 -8.23 -8.96
N MET A 98 6.60 -7.95 -8.52
CA MET A 98 7.00 -6.67 -7.93
C MET A 98 8.24 -6.18 -8.68
N ASP A 99 8.29 -4.90 -8.99
CA ASP A 99 9.43 -4.27 -9.62
C ASP A 99 9.69 -2.89 -9.00
N ARG A 100 10.94 -2.44 -9.10
CA ARG A 100 11.35 -1.09 -8.73
C ARG A 100 12.43 -0.58 -9.67
N GLY A 101 12.25 0.64 -10.14
CA GLY A 101 13.25 1.36 -10.90
C GLY A 101 13.94 2.44 -10.08
N GLU A 102 14.56 3.40 -10.77
CA GLU A 102 15.21 4.55 -10.14
C GLU A 102 14.20 5.48 -9.45
N PHE A 103 12.98 5.60 -10.00
CA PHE A 103 11.96 6.55 -9.55
C PHE A 103 10.57 5.93 -9.38
N PHE A 104 10.44 4.61 -9.41
CA PHE A 104 9.14 3.94 -9.30
C PHE A 104 9.20 2.64 -8.48
N VAL A 105 8.05 2.27 -7.95
CA VAL A 105 7.73 0.95 -7.39
C VAL A 105 6.43 0.50 -8.03
N SER A 106 6.36 -0.75 -8.45
CA SER A 106 5.16 -1.33 -9.06
C SER A 106 4.88 -2.73 -8.57
N MET A 107 3.60 -3.09 -8.54
CA MET A 107 3.12 -4.45 -8.29
C MET A 107 2.10 -4.81 -9.36
N GLU A 108 2.18 -6.02 -9.88
CA GLU A 108 1.11 -6.66 -10.64
C GLU A 108 0.21 -7.41 -9.66
N ILE A 109 -1.09 -7.10 -9.69
CA ILE A 109 -2.04 -7.63 -8.71
C ILE A 109 -3.25 -8.26 -9.39
N PHE A 110 -3.76 -9.34 -8.80
CA PHE A 110 -4.93 -10.08 -9.23
C PHE A 110 -5.95 -10.14 -8.10
N GLU A 111 -7.20 -9.77 -8.38
CA GLU A 111 -8.26 -9.87 -7.37
C GLU A 111 -8.56 -11.35 -7.10
N ARG A 112 -8.36 -11.79 -5.85
CA ARG A 112 -8.50 -13.20 -5.48
C ARG A 112 -9.92 -13.71 -5.73
N ALA A 113 -10.93 -12.85 -5.58
CA ALA A 113 -12.32 -13.21 -5.81
C ALA A 113 -12.66 -13.49 -7.30
N LEU A 114 -11.80 -13.06 -8.23
CA LEU A 114 -11.98 -13.24 -9.67
C LEU A 114 -11.13 -14.39 -10.25
N ASN A 115 -10.23 -14.97 -9.45
CA ASN A 115 -9.39 -16.10 -9.81
C ASN A 115 -10.21 -17.40 -9.63
N PHE A 116 -11.09 -17.70 -10.60
CA PHE A 116 -11.87 -18.94 -10.67
C PHE A 116 -11.03 -20.17 -11.03
#